data_AF-B5I1P3-F1
#
_entry.id   AF-B5I1P3-F1
#
_cell.length_a   1.000
_cell.length_b   1.000
_cell.length_c   1.000
_cell.angle_alpha   90.00
_cell.angle_beta   90.00
_cell.angle_gamma   90.00
#
_symmetry.space_group_name_H-M   'P 1'
#
loop_
_entity.id
_entity.type
_entity.pdbx_description
1 polymer ?
#
loop_
_entity_poly.entity_id
_entity_poly.type
_entity_poly.pdbx_seq_one_letter_code
_entity_poly.pdbx_strand_id
1 'polypeptide(L)'
;MELRSVDELMDLLHACGSEHALRTAALLRRSRPADKELQVAGLVMGTGQVADVVRTLLGERVHRLVRHLGPAADDELLRLAGEESLTARFDAGVLEDWRPVLELVAAGNSRLETVD
;
A
#
# COMPACT_ATOMS: atom_id res chain seq x y z
N MET A 1 6.16 -5.06 -17.21
CA MET A 1 6.92 -5.58 -16.07
C MET A 1 5.91 -6.30 -15.19
N GLU A 2 6.12 -7.58 -14.87
CA GLU A 2 5.25 -8.32 -13.95
C GLU A 2 5.91 -8.24 -12.57
N LEU A 3 5.29 -7.59 -11.57
CA LEU A 3 5.77 -7.71 -10.18
C LEU A 3 5.22 -9.02 -9.63
N ARG A 4 6.10 -9.99 -9.40
CA ARG A 4 5.78 -11.34 -8.91
C ARG A 4 6.20 -11.55 -7.46
N SER A 5 6.90 -10.58 -6.86
CA SER A 5 7.42 -10.69 -5.49
C SER A 5 7.41 -9.37 -4.74
N VAL A 6 7.51 -9.45 -3.41
CA VAL A 6 7.68 -8.29 -2.54
C VAL A 6 9.01 -7.59 -2.81
N ASP A 7 10.07 -8.32 -3.18
CA ASP A 7 11.37 -7.74 -3.52
C ASP A 7 11.29 -6.82 -4.73
N GLU A 8 10.62 -7.27 -5.81
CA GLU A 8 10.43 -6.43 -7.00
C GLU A 8 9.56 -5.20 -6.71
N LEU A 9 8.56 -5.32 -5.84
CA LEU A 9 7.74 -4.19 -5.39
C LEU A 9 8.56 -3.21 -4.54
N MET A 10 9.45 -3.72 -3.67
CA MET A 10 10.36 -2.90 -2.89
C MET A 10 11.35 -2.17 -3.79
N ASP A 11 11.98 -2.85 -4.75
CA ASP A 11 12.87 -2.24 -5.72
C ASP A 11 12.17 -1.11 -6.50
N LEU A 12 10.90 -1.33 -6.85
CA LEU A 12 10.09 -0.32 -7.51
C LEU A 12 9.77 0.88 -6.61
N LEU A 13 9.39 0.64 -5.35
CA LEU A 13 9.16 1.71 -4.37
C LEU A 13 10.42 2.57 -4.19
N HIS A 14 11.60 1.95 -4.17
CA HIS A 14 12.88 2.66 -4.12
C HIS A 14 13.16 3.42 -5.41
N ALA A 15 12.92 2.81 -6.59
CA ALA A 15 13.17 3.43 -7.88
C ALA A 15 12.26 4.63 -8.17
N CYS A 16 11.00 4.57 -7.73
CA CYS A 16 10.04 5.68 -7.87
C CYS A 16 10.29 6.82 -6.88
N GLY A 17 11.08 6.60 -5.82
CA GLY A 17 11.38 7.61 -4.81
C GLY A 17 10.12 8.23 -4.19
N SER A 18 9.03 7.46 -4.06
CA SER A 18 7.71 7.99 -3.72
C SER A 18 7.58 8.28 -2.22
N GLU A 19 8.34 9.26 -1.73
CA GLU A 19 8.27 9.77 -0.35
C GLU A 19 6.83 10.10 0.06
N HIS A 20 6.06 10.63 -0.88
CA HIS A 20 4.62 10.88 -0.72
C HIS A 20 3.84 9.61 -0.37
N ALA A 21 4.02 8.52 -1.13
CA ALA A 21 3.31 7.25 -0.89
C ALA A 21 3.68 6.64 0.47
N LEU A 22 4.94 6.74 0.81
CA LEU A 22 5.53 6.30 2.05
C LEU A 22 4.98 7.10 3.26
N ARG A 23 4.80 8.41 3.11
CA ARG A 23 4.12 9.26 4.10
C ARG A 23 2.63 8.94 4.21
N THR A 24 1.92 8.77 3.09
CA THR A 24 0.51 8.37 3.07
C THR A 24 0.29 7.05 3.81
N ALA A 25 1.12 6.04 3.54
CA ALA A 25 1.08 4.76 4.24
C ALA A 25 1.32 4.90 5.75
N ALA A 26 2.28 5.74 6.16
CA ALA A 26 2.56 6.00 7.57
C ALA A 26 1.39 6.67 8.31
N LEU A 27 0.70 7.63 7.66
CA LEU A 27 -0.51 8.24 8.19
C LEU A 27 -1.64 7.22 8.37
N LEU A 28 -1.83 6.35 7.37
CA LEU A 28 -2.81 5.27 7.45
C LEU A 28 -2.46 4.27 8.56
N ARG A 29 -1.17 3.96 8.77
CA ARG A 29 -0.74 3.11 9.89
C ARG A 29 -1.04 3.75 11.23
N ARG A 30 -0.88 5.06 11.37
CA ARG A 30 -1.22 5.80 12.60
C ARG A 30 -2.71 5.77 12.87
N SER A 31 -3.54 5.99 11.84
CA SER A 31 -4.99 6.09 11.97
C SER A 31 -5.68 4.72 12.07
N ARG A 32 -5.14 3.70 11.39
CA ARG A 32 -5.70 2.34 11.27
C ARG A 32 -4.60 1.29 11.44
N PRO A 33 -4.01 1.14 12.65
CA PRO A 33 -2.84 0.30 12.86
C PRO A 33 -3.08 -1.18 12.56
N ALA A 34 -4.30 -1.68 12.77
CA ALA A 34 -4.68 -3.07 12.49
C ALA A 34 -4.90 -3.37 11.00
N ASP A 35 -5.16 -2.36 10.17
CA ASP A 35 -5.54 -2.55 8.77
C ASP A 35 -4.32 -2.47 7.84
N LYS A 36 -3.64 -3.60 7.66
CA LYS A 36 -2.39 -3.69 6.88
C LYS A 36 -2.62 -3.50 5.39
N GLU A 37 -3.69 -4.05 4.86
CA GLU A 37 -4.05 -3.91 3.45
C GLU A 37 -4.41 -2.46 3.10
N LEU A 38 -5.06 -1.70 4.00
CA LEU A 38 -5.27 -0.27 3.81
C LEU A 38 -3.95 0.52 3.81
N GLN A 39 -3.03 0.18 4.72
CA GLN A 39 -1.69 0.78 4.75
C GLN A 39 -0.93 0.53 3.43
N VAL A 40 -0.97 -0.72 2.95
CA VAL A 40 -0.35 -1.13 1.68
C VAL A 40 -1.02 -0.46 0.47
N ALA A 41 -2.35 -0.30 0.48
CA ALA A 41 -3.05 0.42 -0.59
C ALA A 41 -2.54 1.87 -0.71
N GLY A 42 -2.39 2.58 0.41
CA GLY A 42 -1.77 3.91 0.44
C GLY A 42 -0.34 3.94 -0.11
N LEU A 43 0.44 2.90 0.20
CA LEU A 43 1.83 2.77 -0.26
C LEU A 43 1.94 2.58 -1.77
N VAL A 44 1.08 1.74 -2.37
CA VAL A 44 1.17 1.39 -3.80
C VAL A 44 0.41 2.35 -4.72
N MET A 45 -0.55 3.14 -4.21
CA MET A 45 -1.19 4.18 -5.03
C MET A 45 -0.20 5.25 -5.50
N GLY A 46 0.76 5.64 -4.63
CA GLY A 46 1.73 6.67 -4.97
C GLY A 46 2.87 6.22 -5.88
N THR A 47 2.94 4.94 -6.25
CA THR A 47 3.92 4.40 -7.20
C THR A 47 3.43 4.35 -8.65
N GLY A 48 2.18 4.78 -8.90
CA GLY A 48 1.59 4.79 -10.25
C GLY A 48 1.41 3.41 -10.87
N GLN A 49 1.41 2.34 -10.06
CA GLN A 49 1.41 0.96 -10.56
C GLN A 49 0.08 0.54 -11.18
N VAL A 50 0.19 -0.39 -12.14
CA VAL A 50 -0.94 -1.01 -12.83
C VAL A 50 -1.64 -1.94 -11.84
N ALA A 51 -2.89 -1.62 -11.47
CA ALA A 51 -3.58 -2.32 -10.38
C ALA A 51 -3.74 -3.84 -10.59
N ASP A 52 -3.58 -4.35 -11.80
CA ASP A 52 -3.68 -5.79 -12.09
C ASP A 52 -2.54 -6.58 -11.43
N VAL A 53 -1.36 -5.95 -11.31
CA VAL A 53 -0.20 -6.53 -10.62
C VAL A 53 -0.41 -6.54 -9.09
N VAL A 54 -1.05 -5.50 -8.56
CA VAL A 54 -1.44 -5.41 -7.15
C VAL A 54 -2.36 -6.57 -6.76
N ARG A 55 -3.30 -6.95 -7.63
CA ARG A 55 -4.24 -8.03 -7.34
C ARG A 55 -3.54 -9.37 -7.13
N THR A 56 -2.63 -9.73 -8.04
CA THR A 56 -1.94 -11.03 -7.98
C THR A 56 -1.01 -11.15 -6.77
N LEU A 57 -0.29 -10.08 -6.41
CA LEU A 57 0.68 -10.15 -5.31
C LEU A 57 0.04 -9.87 -3.93
N LEU A 58 -0.87 -8.90 -3.86
CA LEU A 58 -1.37 -8.32 -2.60
C LEU A 58 -2.85 -8.62 -2.34
N GLY A 59 -3.50 -9.30 -3.28
CA GLY A 59 -4.88 -9.78 -3.14
C GLY A 59 -5.97 -8.78 -3.53
N GLU A 60 -7.18 -9.32 -3.55
CA GLU A 60 -8.36 -8.66 -4.09
C GLU A 60 -8.80 -7.42 -3.28
N ARG A 61 -8.61 -7.42 -1.96
CA ARG A 61 -8.97 -6.25 -1.14
C ARG A 61 -8.06 -5.06 -1.43
N VAL A 62 -6.75 -5.28 -1.50
CA VAL A 62 -5.80 -4.20 -1.85
C VAL A 62 -6.08 -3.69 -3.26
N HIS A 63 -6.37 -4.58 -4.23
CA HIS A 63 -6.78 -4.18 -5.57
C HIS A 63 -8.01 -3.27 -5.57
N ARG A 64 -9.06 -3.64 -4.83
CA ARG A 64 -10.29 -2.82 -4.73
C ARG A 64 -10.05 -1.47 -4.08
N LEU A 65 -9.22 -1.39 -3.04
CA LEU A 65 -8.84 -0.13 -2.40
C LEU A 65 -8.10 0.80 -3.37
N VAL A 66 -7.11 0.27 -4.10
CA VAL A 66 -6.35 1.03 -5.11
C VAL A 66 -7.23 1.50 -6.28
N ARG A 67 -8.30 0.76 -6.58
CA ARG A 67 -9.27 1.09 -7.64
C ARG A 67 -10.46 1.93 -7.15
N HIS A 68 -10.54 2.26 -5.85
CA HIS A 68 -11.70 2.90 -5.24
C HIS A 68 -13.03 2.16 -5.49
N LEU A 69 -12.98 0.83 -5.38
CA LEU A 69 -14.12 -0.09 -5.54
C LEU A 69 -14.65 -0.60 -4.18
N GLY A 70 -14.29 0.08 -3.09
CA GLY A 70 -14.60 -0.31 -1.71
C GLY A 70 -15.65 0.58 -1.03
N PRO A 71 -15.79 0.47 0.29
CA PRO A 71 -16.61 1.40 1.07
C PRO A 71 -16.08 2.83 0.97
N ALA A 72 -16.98 3.80 0.81
CA ALA A 72 -16.60 5.23 0.72
C ALA A 72 -15.76 5.73 1.91
N ALA A 73 -15.90 5.10 3.09
CA ALA A 73 -15.10 5.43 4.26
C ALA A 73 -13.60 5.11 4.08
N ASP A 74 -13.27 4.01 3.39
CA ASP A 74 -11.88 3.64 3.13
C ASP A 74 -11.27 4.56 2.07
N ASP A 75 -12.04 4.87 1.02
CA ASP A 75 -11.63 5.82 -0.03
C ASP A 75 -11.39 7.23 0.55
N GLU A 76 -12.26 7.68 1.46
CA GLU A 76 -12.11 8.96 2.14
C GLU A 76 -10.85 8.99 3.01
N LEU A 77 -10.52 7.90 3.71
CA LEU A 77 -9.29 7.82 4.50
C LEU A 77 -8.05 7.85 3.61
N LEU A 78 -8.07 7.12 2.50
CA LEU A 78 -7.00 7.11 1.52
C LEU A 78 -6.78 8.51 0.93
N ARG A 79 -7.87 9.19 0.55
CA ARG A 79 -7.84 10.56 0.02
C ARG A 79 -7.29 11.54 1.05
N LEU A 80 -7.82 11.54 2.27
CA LEU A 80 -7.39 12.44 3.34
C LEU A 80 -5.92 12.22 3.72
N ALA A 81 -5.48 10.96 3.80
CA ALA A 81 -4.07 10.65 4.07
C ALA A 81 -3.14 11.10 2.92
N GLY A 82 -3.60 11.00 1.66
CA GLY A 82 -2.90 11.59 0.51
C GLY A 82 -2.79 13.11 0.61
N GLU A 83 -3.87 13.80 0.94
CA GLU A 83 -3.87 15.27 1.07
C GLU A 83 -3.00 15.75 2.25
N GLU A 84 -3.09 15.06 3.40
CA GLU A 84 -2.27 15.38 4.58
C GLU A 84 -0.77 15.13 4.30
N SER A 85 -0.41 14.09 3.55
CA SER A 85 1.01 13.80 3.27
C SER A 85 1.69 14.84 2.37
N LEU A 86 0.93 15.61 1.58
CA LEU A 86 1.43 16.75 0.78
C LEU A 86 1.71 18.00 1.63
N THR A 87 0.98 18.17 2.73
CA THR A 87 1.05 19.37 3.58
C THR A 87 1.92 19.17 4.82
N ALA A 88 2.07 17.93 5.25
CA ALA A 88 2.91 17.53 6.36
C ALA A 88 4.39 17.90 6.11
N ARG A 89 4.90 18.91 6.83
CA ARG A 89 6.34 19.17 7.02
C ARG A 89 6.94 18.18 8.05
N PHE A 90 6.53 16.92 8.01
CA PHE A 90 7.10 15.90 8.88
C PHE A 90 8.50 15.55 8.38
N ASP A 91 9.49 15.63 9.27
CA ASP A 91 10.64 14.73 9.21
C ASP A 91 10.05 13.32 9.31
N ALA A 92 9.84 12.66 8.18
CA ALA A 92 9.53 11.23 8.12
C ALA A 92 10.79 10.44 8.51
N GLY A 93 11.34 10.77 9.68
CA GLY A 93 12.57 10.25 10.24
C GLY A 93 12.45 8.75 10.30
N VAL A 94 13.17 8.11 9.37
CA VAL A 94 13.12 6.69 9.08
C VAL A 94 11.74 6.25 8.60
N LEU A 95 11.59 6.21 7.28
CA LEU A 95 10.57 5.35 6.70
C LEU A 95 10.78 3.94 7.22
N GLU A 96 9.89 3.54 8.14
CA GLU A 96 9.83 2.18 8.68
C GLU A 96 9.93 1.19 7.52
N ASP A 97 10.71 0.13 7.72
CA ASP A 97 10.80 -0.94 6.75
C ASP A 97 9.38 -1.47 6.48
N TRP A 98 8.90 -1.24 5.25
CA TRP A 98 7.57 -1.66 4.81
C TRP A 98 7.58 -3.11 4.32
N ARG A 99 8.76 -3.72 4.13
CA ARG A 99 8.88 -5.12 3.68
C ARG A 99 8.09 -6.08 4.58
N PRO A 100 8.18 -6.06 5.93
CA PRO A 100 7.40 -6.96 6.77
C PRO A 100 5.88 -6.84 6.60
N VAL A 101 5.38 -5.63 6.33
CA VAL A 101 3.94 -5.39 6.11
C VAL A 101 3.52 -5.92 4.74
N LEU A 102 4.34 -5.68 3.71
CA LEU A 102 4.11 -6.22 2.36
C LEU A 102 4.17 -7.74 2.34
N GLU A 103 5.15 -8.34 3.00
CA GLU A 103 5.29 -9.80 3.15
C GLU A 103 4.09 -10.41 3.88
N LEU A 104 3.63 -9.77 4.96
CA LEU A 104 2.45 -10.23 5.69
C LEU A 104 1.20 -10.24 4.81
N VAL A 105 0.96 -9.17 4.06
CA VAL A 105 -0.20 -9.05 3.15
C VAL A 105 -0.09 -10.03 1.99
N ALA A 106 1.07 -10.14 1.35
CA ALA A 106 1.31 -11.07 0.26
C ALA A 106 1.15 -12.53 0.70
N ALA A 107 1.72 -12.92 1.85
CA ALA A 107 1.53 -14.25 2.42
C ALA A 107 0.08 -14.54 2.78
N GLY A 108 -0.68 -13.53 3.22
CA GLY A 108 -2.12 -13.63 3.41
C GLY A 108 -2.86 -13.98 2.12
N ASN A 109 -2.54 -13.30 1.02
CA ASN A 109 -3.13 -13.59 -0.29
C ASN A 109 -2.78 -15.00 -0.80
N SER A 110 -1.51 -15.38 -0.76
CA SER A 110 -1.08 -16.71 -1.23
C SER A 110 -1.77 -17.85 -0.46
N ARG A 111 -2.02 -17.68 0.84
CA ARG A 111 -2.78 -18.68 1.62
C ARG A 111 -4.24 -18.78 1.17
N LEU A 112 -4.88 -17.66 0.85
CA LEU A 112 -6.26 -17.69 0.35
C LEU A 112 -6.34 -18.36 -1.02
N GLU A 113 -5.37 -18.13 -1.91
CA GLU A 113 -5.29 -18.81 -3.21
C GLU A 113 -5.08 -20.34 -3.10
N THR A 114 -4.52 -20.83 -1.98
CA THR A 114 -4.37 -22.29 -1.77
C THR A 114 -5.61 -22.97 -1.18
N VAL A 115 -6.63 -22.22 -0.77
CA VAL A 115 -7.83 -22.74 -0.07
C VAL A 115 -9.08 -22.69 -0.96
N ASP A 116 -8.98 -22.11 -2.16
CA ASP A 116 -10.00 -22.14 -3.23
C ASP A 116 -9.68 -23.28 -4.22
#